data_AF-A0A924WUW1-F1
#
_entry.id   AF-A0A924WUW1-F1
#
_cell.length_a   1.000
_cell.length_b   1.000
_cell.length_c   1.000
_cell.angle_alpha   90.00
_cell.angle_beta   90.00
_cell.angle_gamma   90.00
#
_symmetry.space_group_name_H-M   'P 1'
#
loop_
_entity.id
_entity.type
_entity.pdbx_description
1 polymer ?
#
loop_
_entity_poly.entity_id
_entity_poly.type
_entity_poly.pdbx_seq_one_letter_code
_entity_poly.pdbx_strand_id
1 'polypeptide(L)' 'GAFKSDLNAQKLQERIESLGLANDIDIASVLGKDGFYRIKLGPYNSRKDADSAASNIRKKLAITTLVVNQ' A
#
# COMPACT_ATOMS: atom_id res chain seq x y z
N GLY A 1 -3.36 3.64 -0.04
CA GLY A 1 -4.12 4.88 -0.29
C GLY A 1 -4.90 4.76 -1.59
N ALA A 2 -5.90 5.61 -1.81
CA ALA A 2 -6.63 5.73 -3.07
C ALA A 2 -6.18 7.00 -3.80
N PHE A 3 -5.62 6.85 -4.99
CA PHE A 3 -5.04 7.91 -5.80
C PHE A 3 -5.90 8.15 -7.05
N LYS A 4 -6.18 9.40 -7.37
CA LYS A 4 -6.85 9.78 -8.63
C LYS A 4 -5.93 9.70 -9.86
N SER A 5 -4.62 9.54 -9.66
CA SER A 5 -3.62 9.54 -10.72
C SER A 5 -2.69 8.34 -10.54
N ASP A 6 -2.52 7.56 -11.62
CA ASP A 6 -1.61 6.43 -11.69
C ASP A 6 -0.17 6.84 -11.33
N LEU A 7 0.25 8.02 -11.77
CA LEU A 7 1.59 8.57 -11.50
C LEU A 7 1.85 8.76 -9.99
N ASN A 8 0.82 9.11 -9.21
CA ASN A 8 0.93 9.25 -7.76
C ASN A 8 0.94 7.89 -7.06
N ALA A 9 0.26 6.89 -7.64
CA ALA A 9 0.30 5.52 -7.17
C ALA A 9 1.69 4.90 -7.38
N GLN A 10 2.28 5.10 -8.56
CA GLN A 10 3.65 4.67 -8.88
C GLN A 10 4.69 5.32 -7.97
N LYS A 11 4.64 6.65 -7.77
CA LYS A 11 5.53 7.34 -6.82
C LYS A 11 5.40 6.82 -5.39
N LEU A 12 4.20 6.41 -4.98
CA LEU A 12 4.03 5.78 -3.67
C LEU A 12 4.72 4.42 -3.63
N GLN A 13 4.54 3.60 -4.66
CA GLN A 13 5.17 2.29 -4.77
C GLN A 13 6.70 2.39 -4.67
N GLU A 14 7.33 3.22 -5.51
CA GLU A 14 8.78 3.47 -5.46
C GLU A 14 9.25 3.93 -4.08
N ARG A 15 8.45 4.76 -3.40
CA ARG A 15 8.77 5.25 -2.06
C ARG A 15 8.65 4.17 -0.99
N ILE A 16 7.71 3.25 -1.14
CA ILE A 16 7.56 2.10 -0.23
C ILE A 16 8.70 1.11 -0.42
N GLU A 17 9.08 0.83 -1.67
CA GLU A 17 10.21 -0.03 -2.03
C GLU A 17 11.54 0.56 -1.51
N SER A 18 11.82 1.83 -1.80
CA SER A 18 13.04 2.50 -1.34
C SER A 18 13.15 2.62 0.20
N LEU A 19 12.02 2.64 0.91
CA LEU A 19 12.00 2.65 2.38
C LEU A 19 12.11 1.24 2.99
N GLY A 20 12.20 0.19 2.17
CA GLY A 20 12.23 -1.22 2.60
C GLY A 20 10.99 -1.61 3.39
N LEU A 21 9.86 -0.93 3.16
CA LEU A 21 8.62 -1.12 3.91
C LEU A 21 7.82 -2.34 3.43
N ALA A 22 8.19 -2.91 2.29
CA ALA A 22 7.56 -4.06 1.65
C ALA A 22 8.57 -5.18 1.35
N ASN A 23 9.63 -5.30 2.16
CA ASN A 23 10.59 -6.38 2.01
C ASN A 23 9.84 -7.73 2.05
N ASP A 24 9.98 -8.52 0.98
CA ASP A 24 9.33 -9.82 0.72
C ASP A 24 7.83 -9.82 0.46
N ILE A 25 7.22 -8.69 0.07
CA ILE A 25 5.78 -8.64 -0.18
C ILE A 25 5.48 -7.93 -1.49
N ASP A 26 4.61 -8.52 -2.31
CA ASP A 26 4.19 -7.92 -3.57
C ASP A 26 3.47 -6.58 -3.36
N ILE A 27 3.85 -5.60 -4.18
CA ILE A 27 3.16 -4.32 -4.31
C ILE A 27 2.49 -4.29 -5.68
N ALA A 28 1.17 -4.10 -5.69
CA ALA A 28 0.39 -4.02 -6.92
C ALA A 28 -0.46 -2.75 -6.95
N SER A 29 -0.45 -2.03 -8.08
CA SER A 29 -1.46 -1.01 -8.37
C SER A 29 -2.71 -1.68 -8.95
N VAL A 30 -3.86 -1.38 -8.34
CA VAL A 30 -5.16 -1.93 -8.74
C VAL A 30 -6.12 -0.78 -8.97
N LEU A 31 -6.71 -0.71 -10.17
CA LEU A 31 -7.80 0.23 -10.45
C LEU A 31 -9.06 -0.23 -9.73
N GLY A 32 -9.53 0.56 -8.77
CA GLY A 32 -10.80 0.34 -8.09
C GLY A 32 -11.98 0.58 -9.03
N LYS A 33 -13.13 -0.04 -8.72
CA LYS A 33 -14.39 0.14 -9.47
C LYS A 33 -14.89 1.58 -9.49
N ASP A 34 -14.42 2.38 -8.54
CA ASP A 34 -14.66 3.82 -8.39
C ASP A 34 -13.76 4.68 -9.29
N GLY A 35 -12.88 4.07 -10.10
CA GLY A 35 -11.94 4.78 -10.99
C GLY A 35 -10.68 5.29 -10.28
N PHE A 36 -10.45 4.88 -9.02
CA PHE A 36 -9.27 5.28 -8.26
C PHE A 36 -8.21 4.19 -8.26
N TYR A 37 -6.95 4.57 -8.47
CA TYR A 37 -5.81 3.68 -8.34
C TYR A 37 -5.50 3.41 -6.87
N ARG A 38 -5.42 2.14 -6.49
CA ARG A 38 -5.13 1.71 -5.13
C ARG A 38 -3.84 0.90 -5.14
N ILE A 39 -2.94 1.22 -4.21
CA ILE A 39 -1.76 0.39 -3.97
C ILE A 39 -2.13 -0.68 -2.94
N LYS A 40 -2.01 -1.94 -3.34
CA LYS A 40 -2.11 -3.12 -2.48
C LYS A 40 -0.71 -3.60 -2.13
N LEU A 41 -0.53 -3.94 -0.85
CA LEU A 41 0.63 -4.66 -0.36
C LEU A 41 0.12 -5.99 0.19
N GLY A 42 0.71 -7.10 -0.23
CA GLY A 42 0.32 -8.43 0.22
C GLY A 42 0.47 -9.48 -0.86
N PRO A 43 0.17 -10.75 -0.56
CA PRO A 43 -0.57 -11.20 0.62
C PRO A 43 0.25 -11.17 1.93
N TYR A 44 -0.41 -10.86 3.06
CA TYR A 44 0.16 -10.98 4.39
C TYR A 44 -0.36 -12.25 5.08
N ASN A 45 0.52 -12.97 5.78
CA ASN A 45 0.17 -14.22 6.48
C ASN A 45 -0.82 -14.02 7.64
N SER A 46 -0.77 -12.85 8.29
CA SER A 46 -1.70 -12.50 9.37
C SER A 46 -2.16 -11.06 9.27
N ARG A 47 -3.37 -10.80 9.79
CA ARG A 47 -3.89 -9.44 9.93
C ARG A 47 -2.97 -8.56 10.78
N LYS A 48 -2.31 -9.13 11.78
CA LYS A 48 -1.35 -8.42 12.65
C LYS A 48 -0.13 -7.91 11.86
N ASP A 49 0.36 -8.70 10.92
CA ASP A 49 1.48 -8.30 10.06
C ASP A 49 1.05 -7.18 9.10
N ALA A 50 -0.14 -7.31 8.51
CA ALA A 50 -0.73 -6.27 7.66
C ALA A 50 -0.96 -4.96 8.44
N ASP A 51 -1.48 -5.02 9.67
CA ASP A 51 -1.70 -3.85 10.52
C ASP A 51 -0.37 -3.18 10.92
N SER A 52 0.67 -3.98 11.19
CA SER A 52 2.01 -3.48 11.51
C SER A 52 2.63 -2.75 10.32
N ALA A 53 2.55 -3.34 9.13
CA ALA A 53 2.99 -2.70 7.89
C ALA A 53 2.21 -1.42 7.59
N ALA A 54 0.88 -1.47 7.72
CA ALA A 54 0.00 -0.31 7.55
C ALA A 54 0.31 0.82 8.55
N SER A 55 0.64 0.48 9.79
CA SER A 55 1.06 1.45 10.82
C SER A 55 2.40 2.10 10.48
N ASN A 56 3.37 1.30 10.04
CA ASN A 56 4.68 1.81 9.61
C ASN A 56 4.57 2.74 8.40
N ILE A 57 3.77 2.35 7.40
CA ILE A 57 3.49 3.17 6.21
C ILE A 57 2.79 4.47 6.61
N ARG A 58 1.76 4.41 7.47
CA ARG A 58 1.08 5.59 8.02
C ARG A 58 2.06 6.56 8.69
N LYS A 59 2.95 6.05 9.55
CA LYS A 59 3.93 6.86 10.28
C LYS A 59 4.98 7.48 9.36
N LYS A 60 5.51 6.72 8.39
CA LYS A 60 6.59 7.21 7.51
C LYS A 60 6.10 8.09 6.36
N LEU A 61 4.92 7.83 5.83
CA LEU A 61 4.41 8.49 4.63
C LEU A 61 3.27 9.46 4.91
N ALA A 62 2.75 9.51 6.15
CA ALA A 62 1.60 10.33 6.54
C ALA A 62 0.37 10.11 5.64
N ILE A 63 0.21 8.89 5.10
CA ILE A 63 -0.90 8.51 4.23
C ILE A 63 -1.87 7.57 4.95
N THR A 64 -3.15 7.66 4.62
CA THR A 64 -4.15 6.70 5.11
C THR A 64 -4.01 5.36 4.40
N THR A 65 -3.88 4.30 5.20
CA THR A 65 -3.84 2.90 4.76
C THR A 65 -5.05 2.15 5.30
N LEU A 66 -5.57 1.21 4.51
CA LEU A 66 -6.68 0.33 4.89
C LEU A 66 -6.21 -1.12 4.77
N VAL A 67 -6.38 -1.90 5.84
CA VAL A 67 -6.18 -3.36 5.80
C VAL A 67 -7.50 -4.00 5.38
N VAL A 68 -7.44 -4.85 4.36
CA VAL A 68 -8.60 -5.54 3.79
C VAL A 68 -8.36 -7.04 3.89
N ASN A 69 -9.27 -7.76 4.53
CA ASN A 69 -9.33 -9.21 4.44
C ASN A 69 -10.13 -9.56 3.19
N GLN A 70 -9.56 -10.39 2.30
CA GLN A 70 -10.25 -10.95 1.15
C GLN A 70 -10.87 -12.30 1.51
#